data_AF-A0AAJ5CBE7-F1
#
_entry.id   AF-A0AAJ5CBE7-F1
#
_cell.length_a   1.000
_cell.length_b   1.000
_cell.length_c   1.000
_cell.angle_alpha   90.00
_cell.angle_beta   90.00
_cell.angle_gamma   90.00
#
_symmetry.space_group_name_H-M   'P 1'
#
loop_
_entity.id
_entity.type
_entity.pdbx_description
1 polymer ?
#
loop_
_entity_poly.entity_id
_entity_poly.type
_entity_poly.pdbx_seq_one_letter_code
_entity_poly.pdbx_strand_id
1 'polypeptide(L)'
;MAGTESVSAAVNRRRFLLASGATAAAGVAGTSAGTLPPRQRQNPVVEPAARTVAQRPPRSAPRAAPYALTTLETTARLGGSAHTGTYRRLVSGPGWPLVVRKELARPGAGRQDRRTPLACFVQFTDLHLADVQNPLRTEFLRSRGASSWRAQEALTVAGAVALVEQVNALGGGPNTRLRPAFVMTTGDNVDNNSAIELEWFLTVMSGGRITPNTGDPRAYEGAQNSGLPLYWHPGDPHLRDLDKRRGLPLIPGFLAAATRPITSPGLRIPWYSTVGNHDDLPGGCLSPALNDFAVGSRKLLSVSAADAAAYAKALGSGDDPKSEVLKAILTRNAASARTVTADERRRLCTPHDYLAAHLDPAHAGAGPVGHGYTQDNLDGERMYYSFKVAENVLGISIDTTYRSGHYEGSLGSDQLRWLERTLAAHSSRSYDADGRLVRNTGADDAHILVFSHHHSPSMTRRPDAARTDEPRHDGAEVIALLSRFPNVVAWINGHSHVNRITPHAHAKPARSFWEVNTASHVDYPHHARLIELTDNGDGTVSLFTTLVESAAPHRTARDFDDLSAVGLASLYREVAYNAPGLAESMKGGVQEGWAGGPGDRNAELVVAGGSATA
;
A
#
# COMPACT_ATOMS: atom_id res chain seq x y z
N MET A 1 10.63 36.90 39.81
CA MET A 1 11.41 37.14 38.57
C MET A 1 11.91 35.78 38.11
N ALA A 2 11.11 35.01 37.38
CA ALA A 2 10.78 35.14 35.96
C ALA A 2 12.04 35.06 35.08
N GLY A 3 12.18 33.93 34.39
CA GLY A 3 13.28 33.60 33.48
C GLY A 3 12.98 32.28 32.77
N THR A 4 11.93 32.31 31.96
CA THR A 4 11.49 31.27 31.02
C THR A 4 12.50 31.11 29.89
N GLU A 5 13.10 29.92 29.71
CA GLU A 5 13.81 29.57 28.48
C GLU A 5 12.83 28.96 27.47
N SER A 6 12.62 29.68 26.38
CA SER A 6 11.79 29.30 25.25
C SER A 6 12.52 28.28 24.37
N VAL A 7 11.94 27.09 24.25
CA VAL A 7 12.34 26.10 23.25
C VAL A 7 11.86 26.59 21.88
N SER A 8 12.76 27.18 21.11
CA SER A 8 12.54 27.57 19.72
C SER A 8 12.32 26.32 18.86
N ALA A 9 11.08 26.13 18.42
CA ALA A 9 10.68 25.12 17.45
C ALA A 9 11.25 25.48 16.07
N ALA A 10 12.42 24.92 15.74
CA ALA A 10 12.97 24.95 14.40
C ALA A 10 12.12 24.06 13.48
N VAL A 11 11.29 24.70 12.66
CA VAL A 11 10.45 24.10 11.62
C VAL A 11 11.32 23.28 10.65
N ASN A 12 11.15 21.96 10.71
CA ASN A 12 11.96 20.97 10.00
C ASN A 12 11.39 20.75 8.58
N ARG A 13 12.07 21.30 7.55
CA ARG A 13 11.71 21.23 6.11
C ARG A 13 11.94 19.83 5.48
N ARG A 14 11.41 18.75 6.05
CA ARG A 14 11.64 17.36 5.59
C ARG A 14 10.38 16.47 5.57
N ARG A 15 9.28 16.93 4.98
CA ARG A 15 8.12 16.08 4.65
C ARG A 15 7.65 16.36 3.22
N PHE A 16 8.17 15.63 2.23
CA PHE A 16 7.62 15.60 0.87
C PHE A 16 8.21 14.44 0.04
N LEU A 17 7.76 13.20 0.26
CA LEU A 17 8.15 12.03 -0.56
C LEU A 17 7.04 10.95 -0.66
N LEU A 18 5.75 11.31 -0.59
CA LEU A 18 4.64 10.34 -0.56
C LEU A 18 3.77 10.30 -1.81
N ALA A 19 4.07 11.11 -2.82
CA ALA A 19 3.40 11.03 -4.12
C ALA A 19 4.39 10.54 -5.18
N SER A 20 4.58 9.23 -5.26
CA SER A 20 4.84 8.61 -6.57
C SER A 20 3.50 8.63 -7.31
N GLY A 21 3.12 9.71 -7.99
CA GLY A 21 4.04 10.52 -8.80
C GLY A 21 3.70 11.98 -9.03
N ALA A 22 3.83 12.90 -8.07
CA ALA A 22 3.87 14.34 -8.38
C ALA A 22 4.71 15.21 -7.44
N THR A 23 5.84 15.72 -7.97
CA THR A 23 6.60 16.84 -7.40
C THR A 23 6.68 18.01 -8.39
N ALA A 24 6.21 19.20 -8.00
CA ALA A 24 6.47 20.46 -8.71
C ALA A 24 6.34 21.74 -7.89
N ALA A 25 7.45 22.47 -7.80
CA ALA A 25 7.51 23.89 -7.43
C ALA A 25 7.19 24.82 -8.62
N ALA A 26 6.78 26.06 -8.31
CA ALA A 26 5.87 26.93 -9.06
C ALA A 26 6.51 28.11 -9.84
N GLY A 27 5.71 28.75 -10.73
CA GLY A 27 5.92 30.14 -11.21
C GLY A 27 5.08 30.64 -12.42
N VAL A 28 3.88 31.24 -12.16
CA VAL A 28 3.18 32.45 -12.73
C VAL A 28 3.24 32.78 -14.26
N ALA A 29 2.23 33.24 -15.04
CA ALA A 29 0.75 33.41 -15.04
C ALA A 29 0.30 33.93 -16.47
N GLY A 30 -1.00 33.81 -16.84
CA GLY A 30 -1.67 34.76 -17.76
C GLY A 30 -2.62 34.21 -18.87
N THR A 31 -3.94 34.11 -18.57
CA THR A 31 -5.19 34.54 -19.29
C THR A 31 -5.29 34.45 -20.84
N SER A 32 -6.41 34.10 -21.52
CA SER A 32 -7.84 33.87 -21.19
C SER A 32 -8.64 33.48 -22.46
N ALA A 33 -9.71 32.67 -22.27
CA ALA A 33 -11.03 32.60 -22.97
C ALA A 33 -11.11 32.67 -24.52
N GLY A 34 -11.91 31.88 -25.24
CA GLY A 34 -13.08 31.05 -24.93
C GLY A 34 -14.08 31.17 -26.10
N THR A 35 -14.84 30.10 -26.41
CA THR A 35 -16.27 30.08 -26.84
C THR A 35 -16.65 28.83 -27.66
N LEU A 36 -17.36 27.94 -26.96
CA LEU A 36 -18.52 27.06 -27.27
C LEU A 36 -19.40 27.43 -28.51
N PRO A 37 -20.43 26.62 -28.90
CA PRO A 37 -20.76 25.17 -28.78
C PRO A 37 -21.44 24.66 -30.10
N PRO A 38 -22.50 23.81 -30.19
CA PRO A 38 -22.99 22.65 -29.41
C PRO A 38 -23.33 21.37 -30.24
N ARG A 39 -23.34 20.22 -29.54
CA ARG A 39 -24.28 19.06 -29.51
C ARG A 39 -25.07 18.59 -30.75
N GLN A 40 -25.07 17.25 -30.93
CA GLN A 40 -26.31 16.49 -31.19
C GLN A 40 -26.27 15.04 -30.63
N ARG A 41 -27.45 14.58 -30.20
CA ARG A 41 -27.83 13.35 -29.46
C ARG A 41 -27.95 12.12 -30.40
N GLN A 42 -27.37 10.95 -30.08
CA GLN A 42 -27.93 9.74 -29.41
C GLN A 42 -29.13 9.03 -30.08
N ASN A 43 -29.00 7.73 -30.39
CA ASN A 43 -29.66 6.60 -29.68
C ASN A 43 -29.41 5.19 -30.31
N PRO A 44 -29.68 4.07 -29.57
CA PRO A 44 -28.96 2.79 -29.63
C PRO A 44 -29.78 1.55 -30.09
N VAL A 45 -29.14 0.39 -30.30
CA VAL A 45 -29.77 -0.94 -30.50
C VAL A 45 -29.01 -2.07 -29.78
N VAL A 46 -29.76 -3.08 -29.29
CA VAL A 46 -29.45 -4.16 -28.32
C VAL A 46 -29.12 -5.52 -28.99
N GLU A 47 -28.29 -6.36 -28.33
CA GLU A 47 -27.80 -7.71 -28.72
C GLU A 47 -28.60 -8.91 -28.12
N PRO A 48 -28.43 -10.16 -28.64
CA PRO A 48 -28.89 -11.40 -27.99
C PRO A 48 -27.77 -12.33 -27.45
N ALA A 49 -28.10 -13.08 -26.37
CA ALA A 49 -27.19 -13.87 -25.52
C ALA A 49 -26.89 -15.32 -25.97
N ALA A 50 -25.72 -15.87 -25.57
CA ALA A 50 -25.30 -17.25 -25.80
C ALA A 50 -24.97 -18.03 -24.50
N ARG A 51 -25.22 -19.35 -24.50
CA ARG A 51 -25.10 -20.30 -23.37
C ARG A 51 -23.66 -20.84 -23.19
N THR A 52 -23.22 -21.01 -21.94
CA THR A 52 -21.85 -21.46 -21.57
C THR A 52 -21.83 -22.92 -21.06
N VAL A 53 -20.88 -23.73 -21.55
CA VAL A 53 -20.55 -25.07 -21.03
C VAL A 53 -19.37 -24.96 -20.05
N ALA A 54 -19.51 -25.46 -18.83
CA ALA A 54 -18.48 -25.40 -17.79
C ALA A 54 -17.33 -26.40 -18.06
N GLN A 55 -16.12 -25.90 -18.26
CA GLN A 55 -14.88 -26.69 -18.29
C GLN A 55 -14.21 -26.72 -16.91
N ARG A 56 -13.78 -27.91 -16.46
CA ARG A 56 -13.01 -28.11 -15.22
C ARG A 56 -11.59 -27.52 -15.38
N PRO A 57 -11.04 -26.80 -14.39
CA PRO A 57 -9.73 -26.20 -14.51
C PRO A 57 -8.61 -27.26 -14.51
N PRO A 58 -7.52 -27.06 -15.26
CA PRO A 58 -6.37 -27.96 -15.26
C PRO A 58 -5.64 -27.92 -13.91
N ARG A 59 -5.15 -29.08 -13.43
CA ARG A 59 -4.28 -29.17 -12.25
C ARG A 59 -2.94 -28.50 -12.57
N SER A 60 -2.54 -27.52 -11.78
CA SER A 60 -1.22 -26.89 -11.85
C SER A 60 -0.13 -27.90 -11.47
N ALA A 61 1.00 -27.85 -12.19
CA ALA A 61 2.19 -28.60 -11.83
C ALA A 61 2.70 -28.18 -10.42
N PRO A 62 3.30 -29.08 -9.63
CA PRO A 62 3.90 -28.71 -8.34
C PRO A 62 5.02 -27.70 -8.57
N ARG A 63 4.82 -26.49 -8.04
CA ARG A 63 5.74 -25.35 -8.16
C ARG A 63 6.87 -25.49 -7.13
N ALA A 64 8.07 -25.03 -7.48
CA ALA A 64 9.25 -25.11 -6.62
C ALA A 64 9.02 -24.48 -5.24
N ALA A 65 9.65 -25.04 -4.21
CA ALA A 65 9.62 -24.46 -2.86
C ALA A 65 10.17 -23.01 -2.87
N PRO A 66 9.69 -22.14 -1.97
CA PRO A 66 10.18 -20.77 -1.89
C PRO A 66 11.68 -20.74 -1.65
N TYR A 67 12.35 -19.73 -2.20
CA TYR A 67 13.81 -19.57 -2.12
C TYR A 67 14.31 -19.39 -0.68
N ALA A 68 13.50 -18.74 0.18
CA ALA A 68 13.65 -18.67 1.63
C ALA A 68 12.32 -18.22 2.27
N LEU A 69 12.13 -18.46 3.56
CA LEU A 69 10.85 -18.16 4.23
C LEU A 69 10.80 -16.75 4.83
N THR A 70 11.92 -16.28 5.38
CA THR A 70 12.00 -14.96 6.03
C THR A 70 13.35 -14.30 5.79
N THR A 71 13.40 -12.99 6.01
CA THR A 71 14.64 -12.22 5.95
C THR A 71 15.64 -12.54 7.07
N LEU A 72 15.28 -13.40 8.04
CA LEU A 72 16.25 -13.94 9.01
C LEU A 72 17.24 -14.92 8.34
N GLU A 73 16.83 -15.57 7.24
CA GLU A 73 17.62 -16.59 6.54
C GLU A 73 18.49 -15.96 5.45
N THR A 74 17.87 -15.16 4.57
CA THR A 74 18.51 -14.49 3.45
C THR A 74 17.70 -13.25 3.08
N THR A 75 18.34 -12.29 2.43
CA THR A 75 17.68 -11.08 1.93
C THR A 75 18.10 -10.81 0.51
N ALA A 76 17.23 -10.21 -0.31
CA ALA A 76 17.69 -9.63 -1.55
C ALA A 76 18.66 -8.48 -1.25
N ARG A 77 19.79 -8.51 -1.96
CA ARG A 77 20.75 -7.43 -1.99
C ARG A 77 21.23 -7.24 -3.41
N LEU A 78 22.11 -6.27 -3.58
CA LEU A 78 22.61 -5.96 -4.90
C LEU A 78 23.91 -6.66 -5.22
N GLY A 79 23.95 -7.16 -6.44
CA GLY A 79 25.19 -7.55 -7.10
C GLY A 79 25.97 -6.33 -7.61
N GLY A 80 27.27 -6.52 -7.81
CA GLY A 80 28.16 -5.54 -8.42
C GLY A 80 28.46 -4.29 -7.57
N SER A 81 29.42 -3.49 -8.03
CA SER A 81 29.80 -2.22 -7.38
C SER A 81 28.75 -1.13 -7.65
N ALA A 82 28.41 -0.36 -6.60
CA ALA A 82 27.44 0.74 -6.64
C ALA A 82 27.85 1.91 -7.57
N HIS A 83 29.08 1.92 -8.08
CA HIS A 83 29.68 3.05 -8.80
C HIS A 83 29.58 2.97 -10.33
N THR A 84 28.83 2.02 -10.87
CA THR A 84 28.88 1.72 -12.31
C THR A 84 27.87 2.48 -13.17
N GLY A 85 26.83 3.10 -12.58
CA GLY A 85 25.79 3.80 -13.36
C GLY A 85 25.00 2.89 -14.33
N THR A 86 25.16 1.57 -14.19
CA THR A 86 24.52 0.53 -15.00
C THR A 86 23.49 -0.25 -14.18
N TYR A 87 22.54 -0.88 -14.88
CA TYR A 87 21.58 -1.82 -14.29
C TYR A 87 22.27 -2.87 -13.40
N ARG A 88 21.74 -3.05 -12.19
CA ARG A 88 22.27 -3.98 -11.19
C ARG A 88 21.32 -5.15 -11.01
N ARG A 89 21.91 -6.34 -10.96
CA ARG A 89 21.19 -7.59 -10.66
C ARG A 89 20.93 -7.70 -9.17
N LEU A 90 19.76 -8.21 -8.80
CA LEU A 90 19.51 -8.66 -7.44
C LEU A 90 20.20 -10.02 -7.22
N VAL A 91 20.74 -10.21 -6.02
CA VAL A 91 21.42 -11.44 -5.59
C VAL A 91 21.04 -11.73 -4.15
N SER A 92 21.26 -12.96 -3.72
CA SER A 92 21.05 -13.34 -2.31
C SER A 92 22.15 -12.78 -1.42
N GLY A 93 21.73 -12.21 -0.29
CA GLY A 93 22.55 -11.71 0.79
C GLY A 93 22.29 -12.45 2.09
N PRO A 94 23.14 -12.25 3.11
CA PRO A 94 22.89 -12.83 4.42
C PRO A 94 21.55 -12.32 4.99
N GLY A 95 20.92 -13.15 5.82
CA GLY A 95 19.77 -12.73 6.60
C GLY A 95 20.10 -11.56 7.54
N TRP A 96 19.09 -10.79 7.92
CA TRP A 96 19.21 -9.73 8.91
C TRP A 96 18.93 -10.27 10.31
N PRO A 97 19.80 -10.00 11.31
CA PRO A 97 19.60 -10.48 12.67
C PRO A 97 18.40 -9.81 13.33
N LEU A 98 17.85 -10.49 14.33
CA LEU A 98 16.82 -9.92 15.20
C LEU A 98 17.43 -8.84 16.12
N VAL A 99 16.84 -7.65 16.13
CA VAL A 99 17.21 -6.54 17.02
C VAL A 99 16.18 -6.36 18.13
N VAL A 100 16.61 -6.42 19.39
CA VAL A 100 15.72 -6.16 20.54
C VAL A 100 15.66 -4.67 20.84
N ARG A 101 14.48 -4.08 20.71
CA ARG A 101 14.17 -2.68 21.03
C ARG A 101 13.55 -2.56 22.42
N LYS A 102 14.15 -1.71 23.25
CA LYS A 102 13.92 -1.62 24.71
C LYS A 102 13.49 -0.21 25.15
N GLU A 103 13.15 0.65 24.19
CA GLU A 103 12.87 2.06 24.39
C GLU A 103 11.62 2.30 25.24
N LEU A 104 10.61 1.42 25.11
CA LEU A 104 9.34 1.54 25.82
C LEU A 104 9.26 0.69 27.09
N ALA A 105 10.02 -0.40 27.17
CA ALA A 105 10.13 -1.25 28.35
C ALA A 105 11.44 -2.04 28.37
N ARG A 106 11.92 -2.37 29.57
CA ARG A 106 13.08 -3.25 29.76
C ARG A 106 12.62 -4.71 29.74
N PRO A 107 13.17 -5.56 28.86
CA PRO A 107 12.84 -6.97 28.88
C PRO A 107 13.44 -7.66 30.11
N GLY A 108 12.67 -8.53 30.78
CA GLY A 108 13.19 -9.34 31.87
C GLY A 108 14.14 -10.45 31.39
N ALA A 109 15.02 -10.89 32.29
CA ALA A 109 15.88 -12.06 32.08
C ALA A 109 15.03 -13.35 32.01
N GLY A 110 15.40 -14.29 31.15
CA GLY A 110 14.69 -15.56 30.97
C GLY A 110 13.32 -15.45 30.26
N ARG A 111 12.91 -14.26 29.77
CA ARG A 111 11.61 -14.09 29.09
C ARG A 111 11.40 -15.05 27.93
N GLN A 112 12.49 -15.43 27.25
CA GLN A 112 12.43 -16.33 26.12
C GLN A 112 11.85 -17.71 26.48
N ASP A 113 12.03 -18.14 27.73
CA ASP A 113 11.64 -19.46 28.26
C ASP A 113 10.24 -19.47 28.89
N ARG A 114 9.70 -18.29 29.24
CA ARG A 114 8.39 -18.13 29.91
C ARG A 114 7.32 -17.48 29.06
N ARG A 115 7.68 -16.87 27.93
CA ARG A 115 6.72 -16.14 27.10
C ARG A 115 5.65 -17.06 26.54
N THR A 116 4.43 -16.55 26.52
CA THR A 116 3.26 -17.22 25.93
C THR A 116 2.92 -16.54 24.61
N PRO A 117 2.93 -17.26 23.49
CA PRO A 117 2.46 -16.73 22.22
C PRO A 117 0.96 -16.39 22.26
N LEU A 118 0.61 -15.18 21.83
CA LEU A 118 -0.77 -14.67 21.83
C LEU A 118 -1.36 -14.62 20.42
N ALA A 119 -0.61 -14.13 19.45
CA ALA A 119 -1.07 -14.01 18.06
C ALA A 119 0.09 -14.11 17.06
N CYS A 120 -0.20 -14.55 15.84
CA CYS A 120 0.72 -14.53 14.71
C CYS A 120 -0.06 -14.21 13.44
N PHE A 121 0.36 -13.22 12.66
CA PHE A 121 -0.29 -12.82 11.42
C PHE A 121 0.69 -12.12 10.47
N VAL A 122 0.32 -11.97 9.20
CA VAL A 122 1.15 -11.27 8.20
C VAL A 122 0.49 -9.95 7.81
N GLN A 123 1.28 -8.90 7.63
CA GLN A 123 0.85 -7.63 7.04
C GLN A 123 1.28 -7.56 5.57
N PHE A 124 0.34 -7.25 4.68
CA PHE A 124 0.58 -6.68 3.35
C PHE A 124 0.23 -5.19 3.36
N THR A 125 0.88 -4.40 2.51
CA THR A 125 0.55 -2.99 2.35
C THR A 125 0.98 -2.46 1.00
N ASP A 126 0.24 -1.51 0.44
CA ASP A 126 0.63 -0.78 -0.75
C ASP A 126 1.01 -1.76 -1.90
N LEU A 127 0.08 -2.69 -2.20
CA LEU A 127 0.19 -3.65 -3.30
C LEU A 127 0.17 -2.94 -4.66
N HIS A 128 -0.64 -1.88 -4.77
CA HIS A 128 -0.89 -1.14 -6.01
C HIS A 128 -1.08 -2.07 -7.21
N LEU A 129 -2.05 -2.99 -7.14
CA LEU A 129 -2.43 -3.69 -8.36
C LEU A 129 -2.92 -2.66 -9.38
N ALA A 130 -2.19 -2.56 -10.48
CA ALA A 130 -2.29 -1.40 -11.37
C ALA A 130 -2.71 -1.82 -12.78
N ASP A 131 -3.80 -1.22 -13.27
CA ASP A 131 -4.10 -1.17 -14.69
C ASP A 131 -3.24 -0.09 -15.36
N VAL A 132 -2.05 -0.50 -15.77
CA VAL A 132 -1.08 0.37 -16.45
C VAL A 132 -1.54 0.90 -17.81
N GLN A 133 -2.66 0.37 -18.32
CA GLN A 133 -3.28 0.78 -19.57
C GLN A 133 -4.45 1.74 -19.35
N ASN A 134 -4.84 1.99 -18.10
CA ASN A 134 -5.92 2.89 -17.76
C ASN A 134 -5.62 4.31 -18.27
N PRO A 135 -6.53 4.97 -19.02
CA PRO A 135 -6.34 6.32 -19.52
C PRO A 135 -6.20 7.39 -18.43
N LEU A 136 -6.68 7.12 -17.22
CA LEU A 136 -6.61 8.04 -16.08
C LEU A 136 -5.25 8.00 -15.35
N ARG A 137 -4.36 7.10 -15.74
CA ARG A 137 -2.97 7.11 -15.26
C ARG A 137 -2.27 8.40 -15.69
N THR A 138 -1.39 8.89 -14.84
CA THR A 138 -0.76 10.22 -14.99
C THR A 138 0.73 10.10 -15.33
N GLU A 139 1.08 9.11 -16.15
CA GLU A 139 2.48 8.80 -16.48
C GLU A 139 3.21 9.98 -17.12
N PHE A 140 2.47 10.90 -17.76
CA PHE A 140 3.00 12.13 -18.34
C PHE A 140 3.79 13.00 -17.34
N LEU A 141 3.56 12.84 -16.02
CA LEU A 141 4.36 13.48 -14.97
C LEU A 141 5.82 13.02 -14.96
N ARG A 142 6.15 11.90 -15.60
CA ARG A 142 7.53 11.46 -15.84
C ARG A 142 8.39 12.49 -16.55
N SER A 143 7.78 13.40 -17.32
CA SER A 143 8.47 14.55 -17.94
C SER A 143 9.10 15.51 -16.92
N ARG A 144 8.62 15.49 -15.67
CA ARG A 144 9.12 16.34 -14.57
C ARG A 144 10.14 15.66 -13.68
N GLY A 145 10.10 14.33 -13.62
CA GLY A 145 10.89 13.55 -12.69
C GLY A 145 10.87 12.09 -13.08
N ALA A 146 12.04 11.49 -13.14
CA ALA A 146 12.17 10.10 -13.55
C ALA A 146 11.38 9.13 -12.64
N SER A 147 11.20 9.48 -11.35
CA SER A 147 10.50 8.70 -10.33
C SER A 147 8.97 8.78 -10.40
N SER A 148 8.39 9.64 -11.25
CA SER A 148 6.94 9.80 -11.40
C SER A 148 6.28 8.68 -12.23
N TRP A 149 7.04 7.63 -12.59
CA TRP A 149 6.54 6.44 -13.27
C TRP A 149 7.47 5.26 -13.01
N ARG A 150 6.91 4.06 -12.82
CA ARG A 150 7.65 2.85 -12.48
C ARG A 150 7.77 1.95 -13.70
N ALA A 151 8.95 1.40 -13.95
CA ALA A 151 9.16 0.50 -15.10
C ALA A 151 8.56 -0.89 -14.90
N GLN A 152 8.37 -1.31 -13.64
CA GLN A 152 7.92 -2.64 -13.24
C GLN A 152 6.40 -2.78 -13.07
N GLU A 153 5.62 -1.68 -13.10
CA GLU A 153 4.22 -1.65 -12.66
C GLU A 153 3.29 -2.61 -13.43
N ALA A 154 3.64 -2.97 -14.67
CA ALA A 154 2.92 -3.99 -15.44
C ALA A 154 3.00 -5.41 -14.84
N LEU A 155 3.85 -5.62 -13.84
CA LEU A 155 4.09 -6.92 -13.19
C LEU A 155 3.52 -7.01 -11.77
N THR A 156 2.77 -6.00 -11.32
CA THR A 156 2.19 -5.94 -9.95
C THR A 156 1.38 -7.19 -9.61
N VAL A 157 0.55 -7.70 -10.53
CA VAL A 157 -0.21 -8.95 -10.34
C VAL A 157 0.70 -10.17 -10.16
N ALA A 158 1.76 -10.30 -10.97
CA ALA A 158 2.70 -11.42 -10.83
C ALA A 158 3.47 -11.34 -9.50
N GLY A 159 3.86 -10.13 -9.09
CA GLY A 159 4.49 -9.88 -7.79
C GLY A 159 3.60 -10.27 -6.62
N ALA A 160 2.33 -9.85 -6.64
CA ALA A 160 1.36 -10.15 -5.60
C ALA A 160 1.03 -11.66 -5.51
N VAL A 161 0.93 -12.36 -6.65
CA VAL A 161 0.77 -13.83 -6.66
C VAL A 161 1.96 -14.52 -5.97
N ALA A 162 3.20 -14.11 -6.27
CA ALA A 162 4.38 -14.66 -5.62
C ALA A 162 4.45 -14.36 -4.12
N LEU A 163 3.83 -13.27 -3.67
CA LEU A 163 3.71 -12.93 -2.26
C LEU A 163 2.67 -13.81 -1.54
N VAL A 164 1.53 -14.07 -2.17
CA VAL A 164 0.53 -15.04 -1.67
C VAL A 164 1.14 -16.44 -1.58
N GLU A 165 1.93 -16.84 -2.59
CA GLU A 165 2.67 -18.11 -2.57
C GLU A 165 3.64 -18.20 -1.39
N GLN A 166 4.34 -17.10 -1.09
CA GLN A 166 5.23 -17.03 0.06
C GLN A 166 4.48 -17.25 1.38
N VAL A 167 3.39 -16.52 1.59
CA VAL A 167 2.62 -16.61 2.84
C VAL A 167 2.04 -18.02 3.01
N ASN A 168 1.55 -18.63 1.94
CA ASN A 168 1.06 -20.00 1.96
C ASN A 168 2.13 -21.05 2.30
N ALA A 169 3.41 -20.71 2.12
CA ALA A 169 4.53 -21.56 2.47
C ALA A 169 5.06 -21.33 3.90
N LEU A 170 4.65 -20.25 4.58
CA LEU A 170 5.00 -20.01 5.97
C LEU A 170 4.41 -21.11 6.85
N GLY A 171 5.27 -21.98 7.39
CA GLY A 171 4.86 -23.07 8.28
C GLY A 171 4.61 -22.63 9.73
N GLY A 172 5.07 -21.44 10.11
CA GLY A 172 5.00 -20.87 11.45
C GLY A 172 5.89 -19.65 11.60
N GLY A 173 5.64 -18.87 12.65
CA GLY A 173 6.47 -17.74 13.06
C GLY A 173 7.83 -18.19 13.58
N PRO A 174 8.94 -17.52 13.20
CA PRO A 174 10.27 -17.94 13.60
C PRO A 174 10.54 -17.79 15.10
N ASN A 175 9.78 -16.96 15.82
CA ASN A 175 10.02 -16.70 17.25
C ASN A 175 9.12 -17.55 18.16
N THR A 176 7.89 -17.84 17.73
CA THR A 176 6.86 -18.51 18.55
C THR A 176 6.42 -19.87 18.01
N ARG A 177 6.73 -20.16 16.74
CA ARG A 177 6.23 -21.31 15.97
C ARG A 177 4.71 -21.34 15.76
N LEU A 178 3.97 -20.33 16.22
CA LEU A 178 2.55 -20.20 15.88
C LEU A 178 2.40 -20.02 14.38
N ARG A 179 1.39 -20.66 13.80
CA ARG A 179 1.04 -20.43 12.39
C ARG A 179 0.39 -19.05 12.25
N PRO A 180 0.68 -18.30 11.16
CA PRO A 180 -0.08 -17.10 10.86
C PRO A 180 -1.57 -17.44 10.77
N ALA A 181 -2.38 -16.77 11.58
CA ALA A 181 -3.83 -16.99 11.64
C ALA A 181 -4.56 -16.26 10.52
N PHE A 182 -4.03 -15.13 10.05
CA PHE A 182 -4.58 -14.35 8.94
C PHE A 182 -3.51 -13.47 8.27
N VAL A 183 -3.90 -12.86 7.14
CA VAL A 183 -3.20 -11.71 6.53
C VAL A 183 -4.02 -10.45 6.73
N MET A 184 -3.38 -9.35 7.11
CA MET A 184 -3.98 -8.01 7.16
C MET A 184 -3.42 -7.17 6.03
N THR A 185 -4.25 -6.57 5.20
CA THR A 185 -3.82 -5.50 4.29
C THR A 185 -4.02 -4.14 4.94
N THR A 186 -3.02 -3.26 4.89
CA THR A 186 -3.12 -1.90 5.44
C THR A 186 -3.33 -0.83 4.36
N GLY A 187 -4.19 -1.12 3.37
CA GLY A 187 -4.57 -0.18 2.32
C GLY A 187 -3.63 -0.10 1.12
N ASP A 188 -4.06 0.69 0.14
CA ASP A 188 -3.44 0.85 -1.18
C ASP A 188 -3.27 -0.51 -1.88
N ASN A 189 -4.36 -1.26 -1.87
CA ASN A 189 -4.45 -2.57 -2.49
C ASN A 189 -4.49 -2.43 -4.02
N VAL A 190 -5.20 -1.41 -4.52
CA VAL A 190 -5.24 -0.99 -5.93
C VAL A 190 -4.50 0.34 -6.13
N ASP A 191 -4.33 0.78 -7.37
CA ASP A 191 -3.56 1.99 -7.68
C ASP A 191 -4.41 3.20 -8.09
N ASN A 192 -5.52 2.97 -8.79
CA ASN A 192 -6.26 4.04 -9.44
C ASN A 192 -7.77 4.00 -9.15
N ASN A 193 -8.16 3.42 -8.00
CA ASN A 193 -9.56 3.26 -7.58
C ASN A 193 -10.42 2.61 -8.69
N SER A 194 -9.85 1.68 -9.46
CA SER A 194 -10.55 1.08 -10.60
C SER A 194 -11.20 -0.25 -10.24
N ALA A 195 -12.42 -0.49 -10.72
CA ALA A 195 -13.15 -1.72 -10.45
C ALA A 195 -12.42 -2.99 -10.92
N ILE A 196 -11.72 -2.92 -12.06
CA ILE A 196 -10.92 -4.05 -12.56
C ILE A 196 -9.68 -4.32 -11.70
N GLU A 197 -9.06 -3.28 -11.14
CA GLU A 197 -7.94 -3.44 -10.20
C GLU A 197 -8.44 -4.07 -8.90
N LEU A 198 -9.62 -3.66 -8.42
CA LEU A 198 -10.26 -4.24 -7.24
C LEU A 198 -10.60 -5.72 -7.46
N GLU A 199 -11.16 -6.07 -8.62
CA GLU A 199 -11.39 -7.47 -9.01
C GLU A 199 -10.09 -8.28 -9.00
N TRP A 200 -9.00 -7.72 -9.55
CA TRP A 200 -7.68 -8.37 -9.52
C TRP A 200 -7.19 -8.58 -8.10
N PHE A 201 -7.32 -7.58 -7.21
CA PHE A 201 -6.91 -7.68 -5.82
C PHE A 201 -7.67 -8.79 -5.10
N LEU A 202 -9.00 -8.75 -5.16
CA LEU A 202 -9.86 -9.76 -4.54
C LEU A 202 -9.58 -11.16 -5.08
N THR A 203 -9.32 -11.29 -6.38
CA THR A 203 -8.97 -12.57 -7.01
C THR A 203 -7.56 -13.05 -6.65
N VAL A 204 -6.58 -12.15 -6.51
CA VAL A 204 -5.24 -12.50 -6.01
C VAL A 204 -5.35 -13.08 -4.60
N MET A 205 -6.06 -12.39 -3.71
CA MET A 205 -6.19 -12.76 -2.30
C MET A 205 -7.04 -14.02 -2.11
N SER A 206 -8.13 -14.17 -2.87
CA SER A 206 -9.08 -15.29 -2.72
C SER A 206 -8.73 -16.51 -3.57
N GLY A 207 -7.90 -16.33 -4.59
CA GLY A 207 -7.53 -17.35 -5.57
C GLY A 207 -8.43 -17.32 -6.80
N GLY A 208 -7.84 -17.61 -7.95
CA GLY A 208 -8.55 -17.55 -9.22
C GLY A 208 -7.67 -17.18 -10.40
N ARG A 209 -8.26 -17.10 -11.58
CA ARG A 209 -7.57 -16.71 -12.82
C ARG A 209 -7.76 -15.22 -13.06
N ILE A 210 -6.65 -14.52 -13.24
CA ILE A 210 -6.59 -13.08 -13.49
C ILE A 210 -6.03 -12.88 -14.88
N THR A 211 -6.61 -11.97 -15.65
CA THR A 211 -6.01 -11.48 -16.89
C THR A 211 -5.64 -10.02 -16.67
N PRO A 212 -4.35 -9.70 -16.42
CA PRO A 212 -3.87 -8.33 -16.19
C PRO A 212 -3.82 -7.55 -17.51
N ASN A 213 -4.98 -7.45 -18.18
CA ASN A 213 -5.15 -6.77 -19.45
C ASN A 213 -6.51 -6.07 -19.50
N THR A 214 -6.50 -4.82 -19.94
CA THR A 214 -7.68 -3.97 -20.15
C THR A 214 -7.60 -3.33 -21.52
N GLY A 215 -8.72 -2.88 -22.07
CA GLY A 215 -8.78 -2.39 -23.45
C GLY A 215 -8.72 -3.54 -24.45
N ASP A 216 -7.81 -3.48 -25.43
CA ASP A 216 -7.70 -4.51 -26.47
C ASP A 216 -7.31 -5.88 -25.86
N PRO A 217 -8.15 -6.92 -25.98
CA PRO A 217 -7.84 -8.25 -25.44
C PRO A 217 -6.63 -8.92 -26.11
N ARG A 218 -6.15 -8.41 -27.25
CA ARG A 218 -5.06 -8.98 -28.05
C ARG A 218 -3.79 -8.13 -28.04
N ALA A 219 -3.81 -6.93 -27.47
CA ALA A 219 -2.69 -6.00 -27.51
C ALA A 219 -2.51 -5.25 -26.19
N TYR A 220 -1.28 -4.82 -25.92
CA TYR A 220 -0.99 -3.89 -24.84
C TYR A 220 -1.15 -2.45 -25.35
N GLU A 221 -1.75 -1.56 -24.56
CA GLU A 221 -2.12 -0.18 -24.90
C GLU A 221 -1.63 0.84 -23.84
N GLY A 222 -0.44 0.62 -23.26
CA GLY A 222 0.13 1.48 -22.21
C GLY A 222 1.34 2.31 -22.63
N ALA A 223 2.06 2.86 -21.65
CA ALA A 223 3.23 3.72 -21.88
C ALA A 223 4.42 2.99 -22.54
N GLN A 224 4.60 1.70 -22.22
CA GLN A 224 5.75 0.88 -22.63
C GLN A 224 5.74 0.41 -24.09
N ASN A 225 4.71 0.73 -24.88
CA ASN A 225 4.67 0.52 -26.33
C ASN A 225 4.22 1.79 -27.09
N SER A 226 4.46 2.96 -26.50
CA SER A 226 4.01 4.24 -27.04
C SER A 226 4.90 4.80 -28.16
N GLY A 227 6.12 4.30 -28.31
CA GLY A 227 7.16 4.86 -29.16
C GLY A 227 7.84 6.10 -28.57
N LEU A 228 7.42 6.57 -27.39
CA LEU A 228 8.00 7.75 -26.75
C LEU A 228 9.32 7.36 -26.04
N PRO A 229 10.45 8.03 -26.34
CA PRO A 229 11.72 7.79 -25.63
C PRO A 229 11.67 8.09 -24.13
N LEU A 230 10.55 8.67 -23.66
CA LEU A 230 10.29 8.97 -22.26
C LEU A 230 10.19 7.70 -21.42
N TYR A 231 9.59 6.62 -21.92
CA TYR A 231 9.30 5.40 -21.15
C TYR A 231 10.18 4.22 -21.56
N TRP A 232 10.39 3.26 -20.66
CA TRP A 232 11.07 2.01 -20.97
C TRP A 232 10.22 1.17 -21.92
N HIS A 233 10.78 0.84 -23.09
CA HIS A 233 10.14 -0.01 -24.10
C HIS A 233 10.82 -1.39 -24.12
N PRO A 234 10.41 -2.33 -23.24
CA PRO A 234 11.17 -3.55 -22.99
C PRO A 234 11.35 -4.42 -24.23
N GLY A 235 10.39 -4.45 -25.15
CA GLY A 235 10.43 -5.29 -26.35
C GLY A 235 11.00 -4.63 -27.61
N ASP A 236 11.33 -3.33 -27.60
CA ASP A 236 11.74 -2.60 -28.80
C ASP A 236 13.27 -2.45 -28.89
N PRO A 237 13.95 -3.15 -29.82
CA PRO A 237 15.40 -3.06 -30.00
C PRO A 237 15.86 -1.79 -30.73
N HIS A 238 14.96 -1.09 -31.42
CA HIS A 238 15.28 0.07 -32.25
C HIS A 238 15.13 1.38 -31.49
N LEU A 239 14.26 1.42 -30.48
CA LEU A 239 14.08 2.60 -29.63
C LEU A 239 15.08 2.63 -28.46
N ARG A 240 16.01 3.60 -28.50
CA ARG A 240 16.93 3.92 -27.41
C ARG A 240 16.29 4.90 -26.42
N ASP A 241 15.40 4.40 -25.55
CA ASP A 241 14.69 5.20 -24.54
C ASP A 241 15.56 5.63 -23.34
N LEU A 242 15.00 6.48 -22.47
CA LEU A 242 15.67 7.02 -21.27
C LEU A 242 16.19 5.93 -20.32
N ASP A 243 15.48 4.82 -20.18
CA ASP A 243 15.79 3.78 -19.22
C ASP A 243 16.81 2.78 -19.77
N LYS A 244 16.71 2.43 -21.06
CA LYS A 244 17.77 1.67 -21.75
C LYS A 244 19.10 2.43 -21.75
N ARG A 245 19.09 3.77 -21.82
CA ARG A 245 20.30 4.59 -21.65
C ARG A 245 20.93 4.47 -20.26
N ARG A 246 20.15 4.08 -19.25
CA ARG A 246 20.58 3.79 -17.87
C ARG A 246 20.87 2.30 -17.64
N GLY A 247 20.73 1.49 -18.67
CA GLY A 247 21.06 0.07 -18.66
C GLY A 247 19.89 -0.87 -18.44
N LEU A 248 18.64 -0.41 -18.34
CA LEU A 248 17.50 -1.33 -18.27
C LEU A 248 17.51 -2.27 -19.50
N PRO A 249 17.26 -3.57 -19.31
CA PRO A 249 17.45 -4.57 -20.35
C PRO A 249 16.43 -4.47 -21.48
N LEU A 250 16.81 -5.01 -22.64
CA LEU A 250 15.88 -5.40 -23.69
C LEU A 250 15.34 -6.80 -23.36
N ILE A 251 14.01 -6.92 -23.27
CA ILE A 251 13.29 -8.15 -22.96
C ILE A 251 12.17 -8.33 -24.01
N PRO A 252 12.46 -9.00 -25.14
CA PRO A 252 11.45 -9.34 -26.13
C PRO A 252 10.33 -10.19 -25.52
N GLY A 253 9.08 -9.90 -25.87
CA GLY A 253 7.92 -10.62 -25.34
C GLY A 253 7.46 -10.20 -23.93
N PHE A 254 8.15 -9.27 -23.26
CA PHE A 254 7.80 -8.80 -21.92
C PHE A 254 6.34 -8.40 -21.77
N LEU A 255 5.83 -7.52 -22.66
CA LEU A 255 4.46 -7.00 -22.54
C LEU A 255 3.41 -8.08 -22.80
N ALA A 256 3.65 -8.98 -23.75
CA ALA A 256 2.77 -10.13 -24.00
C ALA A 256 2.75 -11.11 -22.81
N ALA A 257 3.88 -11.25 -22.10
CA ALA A 257 3.94 -12.05 -20.88
C ALA A 257 3.27 -11.33 -19.69
N ALA A 258 3.46 -10.02 -19.56
CA ALA A 258 2.89 -9.20 -18.50
C ALA A 258 1.35 -9.16 -18.53
N THR A 259 0.74 -9.18 -19.72
CA THR A 259 -0.72 -9.18 -19.90
C THR A 259 -1.33 -10.59 -20.00
N ARG A 260 -0.51 -11.65 -19.96
CA ARG A 260 -0.97 -13.03 -20.09
C ARG A 260 -1.76 -13.44 -18.84
N PRO A 261 -2.83 -14.25 -18.98
CA PRO A 261 -3.53 -14.77 -17.82
C PRO A 261 -2.63 -15.53 -16.84
N ILE A 262 -2.81 -15.28 -15.55
CA ILE A 262 -2.10 -15.89 -14.43
C ILE A 262 -3.12 -16.43 -13.43
N THR A 263 -2.78 -17.49 -12.71
CA THR A 263 -3.62 -18.05 -11.65
C THR A 263 -2.98 -17.78 -10.30
N SER A 264 -3.70 -17.07 -9.42
CA SER A 264 -3.35 -16.97 -8.01
C SER A 264 -3.82 -18.23 -7.28
N PRO A 265 -3.01 -18.82 -6.38
CA PRO A 265 -3.49 -19.89 -5.51
C PRO A 265 -4.47 -19.40 -4.44
N GLY A 266 -4.58 -18.07 -4.23
CA GLY A 266 -5.29 -17.49 -3.10
C GLY A 266 -4.57 -17.74 -1.77
N LEU A 267 -4.87 -16.93 -0.76
CA LEU A 267 -4.43 -17.19 0.61
C LEU A 267 -5.17 -18.40 1.16
N ARG A 268 -4.43 -19.28 1.83
CA ARG A 268 -4.98 -20.47 2.52
C ARG A 268 -5.40 -20.20 3.96
N ILE A 269 -5.21 -18.97 4.41
CA ILE A 269 -5.59 -18.48 5.72
C ILE A 269 -6.50 -17.26 5.53
N PRO A 270 -7.34 -16.95 6.53
CA PRO A 270 -8.20 -15.78 6.47
C PRO A 270 -7.45 -14.48 6.17
N TRP A 271 -8.16 -13.47 5.66
CA TRP A 271 -7.58 -12.15 5.50
C TRP A 271 -8.57 -11.02 5.81
N TYR A 272 -7.99 -9.86 6.12
CA TYR A 272 -8.69 -8.65 6.51
C TYR A 272 -8.15 -7.46 5.72
N SER A 273 -9.00 -6.48 5.43
CA SER A 273 -8.65 -5.32 4.61
C SER A 273 -8.85 -4.00 5.36
N THR A 274 -7.85 -3.14 5.37
CA THR A 274 -8.01 -1.70 5.61
C THR A 274 -8.00 -0.98 4.25
N VAL A 275 -8.82 0.05 4.12
CA VAL A 275 -8.83 0.93 2.95
C VAL A 275 -7.68 1.93 2.97
N GLY A 276 -6.99 2.11 1.85
CA GLY A 276 -6.01 3.19 1.61
C GLY A 276 -6.53 4.27 0.67
N ASN A 277 -5.76 5.34 0.50
CA ASN A 277 -6.19 6.45 -0.35
C ASN A 277 -6.27 6.03 -1.83
N HIS A 278 -5.43 5.13 -2.33
CA HIS A 278 -5.53 4.62 -3.71
C HIS A 278 -6.73 3.68 -3.92
N ASP A 279 -7.24 3.08 -2.84
CA ASP A 279 -8.45 2.25 -2.90
C ASP A 279 -9.72 3.10 -3.10
N ASP A 280 -9.71 4.34 -2.63
CA ASP A 280 -10.86 5.26 -2.64
C ASP A 280 -10.72 6.41 -3.67
N LEU A 281 -9.49 6.73 -4.08
CA LEU A 281 -9.17 7.90 -4.89
C LEU A 281 -8.29 7.51 -6.08
N PRO A 282 -8.62 7.95 -7.32
CA PRO A 282 -7.73 7.77 -8.46
C PRO A 282 -6.35 8.38 -8.22
N GLY A 283 -5.30 7.59 -8.45
CA GLY A 283 -3.91 7.95 -8.16
C GLY A 283 -3.67 8.33 -6.69
N GLY A 284 -4.55 7.92 -5.77
CA GLY A 284 -4.47 8.19 -4.34
C GLY A 284 -4.69 9.64 -3.92
N CYS A 285 -5.06 10.52 -4.85
CA CYS A 285 -5.09 11.97 -4.58
C CYS A 285 -6.30 12.68 -5.16
N LEU A 286 -6.97 12.07 -6.14
CA LEU A 286 -7.97 12.74 -6.96
C LEU A 286 -9.37 12.41 -6.48
N SER A 287 -10.29 13.34 -6.70
CA SER A 287 -11.71 13.07 -6.52
C SER A 287 -12.21 12.12 -7.61
N PRO A 288 -13.16 11.21 -7.31
CA PRO A 288 -13.68 10.21 -8.26
C PRO A 288 -14.54 10.79 -9.41
N ALA A 289 -14.55 12.12 -9.61
CA ALA A 289 -15.27 12.80 -10.69
C ALA A 289 -14.61 12.66 -12.08
N LEU A 290 -13.92 11.54 -12.34
CA LEU A 290 -13.07 11.29 -13.51
C LEU A 290 -13.43 10.01 -14.28
N ASN A 291 -14.59 9.41 -13.97
CA ASN A 291 -14.99 8.11 -14.50
C ASN A 291 -15.00 8.05 -16.04
N ASP A 292 -15.53 9.07 -16.72
CA ASP A 292 -15.59 9.13 -18.19
C ASP A 292 -14.19 9.07 -18.84
N PHE A 293 -13.16 9.59 -18.15
CA PHE A 293 -11.79 9.47 -18.61
C PHE A 293 -11.23 8.07 -18.36
N ALA A 294 -11.53 7.47 -17.21
CA ALA A 294 -11.06 6.13 -16.84
C ALA A 294 -11.56 5.04 -17.80
N VAL A 295 -12.82 5.07 -18.21
CA VAL A 295 -13.39 4.07 -19.15
C VAL A 295 -13.13 4.39 -20.62
N GLY A 296 -12.71 5.62 -20.92
CA GLY A 296 -12.63 6.17 -22.27
C GLY A 296 -11.46 5.63 -23.12
N SER A 297 -11.33 6.21 -24.32
CA SER A 297 -10.42 5.74 -25.38
C SER A 297 -9.20 6.65 -25.60
N ARG A 298 -8.88 7.54 -24.65
CA ARG A 298 -7.84 8.59 -24.82
C ARG A 298 -6.84 8.56 -23.68
N LYS A 299 -5.68 7.93 -23.89
CA LYS A 299 -4.60 7.86 -22.91
C LYS A 299 -3.55 8.94 -23.17
N LEU A 300 -3.35 9.82 -22.20
CA LEU A 300 -2.40 10.93 -22.30
C LEU A 300 -1.03 10.50 -21.76
N LEU A 301 -0.03 10.46 -22.65
CA LEU A 301 1.32 9.96 -22.31
C LEU A 301 2.39 11.05 -22.24
N SER A 302 2.06 12.26 -22.66
CA SER A 302 2.94 13.42 -22.60
C SER A 302 2.12 14.70 -22.64
N VAL A 303 2.56 15.71 -21.91
CA VAL A 303 1.94 17.04 -21.87
C VAL A 303 3.01 18.12 -21.91
N SER A 304 2.60 19.36 -22.08
CA SER A 304 3.51 20.51 -21.94
C SER A 304 4.09 20.59 -20.51
N ALA A 305 5.28 21.18 -20.36
CA ALA A 305 5.88 21.41 -19.04
C ALA A 305 4.95 22.25 -18.13
N ALA A 306 4.17 23.16 -18.72
CA ALA A 306 3.18 23.97 -18.01
C ALA A 306 2.01 23.13 -17.47
N ASP A 307 1.44 22.24 -18.28
CA ASP A 307 0.37 21.33 -17.82
C ASP A 307 0.88 20.39 -16.73
N ALA A 308 2.08 19.82 -16.92
CA ALA A 308 2.68 18.96 -15.90
C ALA A 308 2.92 19.73 -14.59
N ALA A 309 3.39 20.98 -14.65
CA ALA A 309 3.58 21.83 -13.48
C ALA A 309 2.26 22.20 -12.80
N ALA A 310 1.22 22.52 -13.59
CA ALA A 310 -0.10 22.84 -13.07
C ALA A 310 -0.71 21.64 -12.35
N TYR A 311 -0.62 20.45 -12.93
CA TYR A 311 -1.15 19.24 -12.32
C TYR A 311 -0.40 18.86 -11.04
N ALA A 312 0.94 18.91 -11.06
CA ALA A 312 1.72 18.60 -9.87
C ALA A 312 1.55 19.66 -8.76
N LYS A 313 1.27 20.92 -9.10
CA LYS A 313 0.83 21.92 -8.11
C LYS A 313 -0.52 21.54 -7.48
N ALA A 314 -1.49 21.09 -8.29
CA ALA A 314 -2.80 20.68 -7.80
C ALA A 314 -2.70 19.48 -6.84
N LEU A 315 -1.88 18.47 -7.18
CA LEU A 315 -1.62 17.33 -6.32
C LEU A 315 -0.91 17.72 -5.01
N GLY A 316 0.05 18.65 -5.08
CA GLY A 316 0.78 19.11 -3.90
C GLY A 316 -0.06 19.98 -2.96
N SER A 317 -0.96 20.82 -3.48
CA SER A 317 -1.80 21.68 -2.65
C SER A 317 -3.06 20.99 -2.16
N GLY A 318 -3.59 20.01 -2.90
CA GLY A 318 -4.82 19.33 -2.56
C GLY A 318 -6.09 20.18 -2.67
N ASP A 319 -5.98 21.38 -3.25
CA ASP A 319 -7.08 22.35 -3.34
C ASP A 319 -7.88 22.18 -4.64
N ASP A 320 -7.93 20.95 -5.16
CA ASP A 320 -8.69 20.58 -6.36
C ASP A 320 -9.63 19.38 -6.07
N PRO A 321 -10.61 19.55 -5.15
CA PRO A 321 -11.50 18.47 -4.70
C PRO A 321 -12.47 17.96 -5.77
N LYS A 322 -12.42 18.53 -6.98
CA LYS A 322 -13.19 18.09 -8.15
C LYS A 322 -12.29 17.68 -9.32
N SER A 323 -10.98 17.70 -9.13
CA SER A 323 -9.97 17.36 -10.13
C SER A 323 -10.11 18.17 -11.44
N GLU A 324 -10.52 19.43 -11.34
CA GLU A 324 -10.74 20.35 -12.47
C GLU A 324 -9.45 20.62 -13.24
N VAL A 325 -8.29 20.68 -12.56
CA VAL A 325 -7.01 20.89 -13.23
C VAL A 325 -6.71 19.72 -14.16
N LEU A 326 -6.86 18.48 -13.68
CA LEU A 326 -6.65 17.29 -14.51
C LEU A 326 -7.68 17.21 -15.64
N LYS A 327 -8.97 17.43 -15.36
CA LYS A 327 -10.03 17.45 -16.38
C LYS A 327 -9.70 18.44 -17.51
N ALA A 328 -9.25 19.65 -17.15
CA ALA A 328 -8.87 20.66 -18.13
C ALA A 328 -7.65 20.23 -18.97
N ILE A 329 -6.65 19.60 -18.36
CA ILE A 329 -5.48 19.07 -19.06
C ILE A 329 -5.87 17.95 -20.02
N LEU A 330 -6.65 16.96 -19.55
CA LEU A 330 -7.11 15.83 -20.35
C LEU A 330 -7.96 16.30 -21.54
N THR A 331 -8.87 17.25 -21.31
CA THR A 331 -9.76 17.80 -22.36
C THR A 331 -8.97 18.58 -23.41
N ARG A 332 -8.06 19.47 -22.98
CA ARG A 332 -7.27 20.31 -23.88
C ARG A 332 -6.29 19.49 -24.72
N ASN A 333 -5.69 18.47 -24.13
CA ASN A 333 -4.74 17.57 -24.79
C ASN A 333 -5.42 16.35 -25.42
N ALA A 334 -6.75 16.33 -25.53
CA ALA A 334 -7.46 15.20 -26.08
C ALA A 334 -6.89 14.83 -27.46
N ALA A 335 -6.77 15.79 -28.38
CA ALA A 335 -6.30 15.55 -29.75
C ALA A 335 -4.91 14.90 -29.87
N SER A 336 -4.01 15.15 -28.91
CA SER A 336 -2.66 14.55 -28.86
C SER A 336 -2.59 13.26 -28.05
N ALA A 337 -3.66 12.90 -27.32
CA ALA A 337 -3.73 11.65 -26.58
C ALA A 337 -3.71 10.45 -27.54
N ARG A 338 -3.05 9.38 -27.11
CA ARG A 338 -3.05 8.10 -27.82
C ARG A 338 -4.45 7.50 -27.77
N THR A 339 -4.94 7.03 -28.92
CA THR A 339 -6.15 6.20 -28.95
C THR A 339 -5.84 4.83 -28.36
N VAL A 340 -6.65 4.44 -27.39
CA VAL A 340 -6.66 3.12 -26.76
C VAL A 340 -8.08 2.57 -26.79
N THR A 341 -8.25 1.27 -26.60
CA THR A 341 -9.58 0.67 -26.54
C THR A 341 -10.27 1.06 -25.24
N ALA A 342 -11.50 1.57 -25.35
CA ALA A 342 -12.36 1.89 -24.21
C ALA A 342 -12.71 0.60 -23.45
N ASP A 343 -12.85 0.69 -22.13
CA ASP A 343 -13.10 -0.47 -21.28
C ASP A 343 -13.90 -0.06 -20.03
N GLU A 344 -15.17 -0.45 -19.99
CA GLU A 344 -16.09 -0.16 -18.87
C GLU A 344 -15.68 -0.83 -17.55
N ARG A 345 -14.81 -1.85 -17.60
CA ARG A 345 -14.26 -2.46 -16.39
C ARG A 345 -13.36 -1.48 -15.63
N ARG A 346 -12.84 -0.44 -16.28
CA ARG A 346 -11.98 0.59 -15.68
C ARG A 346 -12.72 1.61 -14.81
N ARG A 347 -14.06 1.53 -14.73
CA ARG A 347 -14.88 2.47 -13.95
C ARG A 347 -14.36 2.64 -12.53
N LEU A 348 -14.54 3.84 -11.99
CA LEU A 348 -14.14 4.17 -10.62
C LEU A 348 -15.11 3.55 -9.61
N CYS A 349 -14.60 3.17 -8.44
CA CYS A 349 -15.39 2.56 -7.37
C CYS A 349 -15.81 3.60 -6.33
N THR A 350 -17.07 3.55 -5.93
CA THR A 350 -17.55 4.24 -4.73
C THR A 350 -17.20 3.44 -3.46
N PRO A 351 -17.30 4.05 -2.25
CA PRO A 351 -17.19 3.31 -0.99
C PRO A 351 -18.16 2.13 -0.91
N HIS A 352 -19.39 2.32 -1.39
CA HIS A 352 -20.38 1.26 -1.47
C HIS A 352 -19.92 0.12 -2.40
N ASP A 353 -19.40 0.43 -3.60
CA ASP A 353 -18.88 -0.59 -4.52
C ASP A 353 -17.72 -1.38 -3.89
N TYR A 354 -16.80 -0.69 -3.21
CA TYR A 354 -15.67 -1.32 -2.53
C TYR A 354 -16.14 -2.30 -1.45
N LEU A 355 -17.06 -1.88 -0.58
CA LEU A 355 -17.63 -2.71 0.49
C LEU A 355 -18.45 -3.88 -0.09
N ALA A 356 -19.26 -3.64 -1.11
CA ALA A 356 -20.05 -4.67 -1.78
C ALA A 356 -19.16 -5.75 -2.40
N ALA A 357 -18.06 -5.36 -3.04
CA ALA A 357 -17.11 -6.29 -3.62
C ALA A 357 -16.41 -7.17 -2.57
N HIS A 358 -16.11 -6.64 -1.39
CA HIS A 358 -15.55 -7.43 -0.27
C HIS A 358 -16.56 -8.41 0.32
N LEU A 359 -17.85 -8.06 0.31
CA LEU A 359 -18.93 -8.90 0.79
C LEU A 359 -19.38 -9.98 -0.21
N ASP A 360 -18.94 -9.92 -1.47
CA ASP A 360 -19.28 -10.90 -2.48
C ASP A 360 -18.71 -12.29 -2.10
N PRO A 361 -19.56 -13.32 -1.90
CA PRO A 361 -19.10 -14.67 -1.59
C PRO A 361 -18.17 -15.29 -2.65
N ALA A 362 -18.19 -14.79 -3.90
CA ALA A 362 -17.23 -15.20 -4.93
C ALA A 362 -15.78 -14.89 -4.56
N HIS A 363 -15.58 -13.89 -3.69
CA HIS A 363 -14.28 -13.48 -3.17
C HIS A 363 -14.09 -13.89 -1.71
N ALA A 364 -14.83 -14.90 -1.22
CA ALA A 364 -14.67 -15.35 0.16
C ALA A 364 -13.28 -15.98 0.43
N GLY A 365 -12.72 -16.73 -0.52
CA GLY A 365 -11.43 -17.42 -0.32
C GLY A 365 -11.42 -18.26 0.96
N ALA A 366 -10.37 -18.11 1.78
CA ALA A 366 -10.29 -18.71 3.12
C ALA A 366 -11.11 -17.99 4.20
N GLY A 367 -11.81 -16.91 3.84
CA GLY A 367 -12.69 -16.12 4.70
C GLY A 367 -11.97 -15.07 5.55
N PRO A 368 -12.70 -14.46 6.50
CA PRO A 368 -14.15 -14.46 6.59
C PRO A 368 -14.78 -13.74 5.38
N VAL A 369 -16.03 -14.05 5.03
CA VAL A 369 -16.77 -13.22 4.06
C VAL A 369 -16.79 -11.78 4.54
N GLY A 370 -16.54 -10.82 3.65
CA GLY A 370 -16.43 -9.40 3.99
C GLY A 370 -15.04 -8.96 4.43
N HIS A 371 -14.12 -9.89 4.78
CA HIS A 371 -12.72 -9.59 5.11
C HIS A 371 -12.57 -8.46 6.15
N GLY A 372 -13.45 -8.50 7.15
CA GLY A 372 -13.57 -7.49 8.21
C GLY A 372 -14.79 -6.59 8.10
N TYR A 373 -15.29 -6.37 6.88
CA TYR A 373 -16.52 -5.62 6.63
C TYR A 373 -17.76 -6.50 6.81
N THR A 374 -18.87 -5.86 7.19
CA THR A 374 -20.19 -6.49 7.37
C THR A 374 -21.26 -5.76 6.57
N GLN A 375 -22.48 -6.28 6.55
CA GLN A 375 -23.62 -5.57 5.98
C GLN A 375 -23.84 -4.20 6.64
N ASP A 376 -23.64 -4.08 7.96
CA ASP A 376 -23.75 -2.80 8.69
C ASP A 376 -22.69 -1.77 8.27
N ASN A 377 -21.53 -2.26 7.80
CA ASN A 377 -20.51 -1.41 7.18
C ASN A 377 -21.00 -0.90 5.82
N LEU A 378 -21.56 -1.77 4.98
CA LEU A 378 -22.11 -1.40 3.67
C LEU A 378 -23.26 -0.39 3.80
N ASP A 379 -24.25 -0.70 4.65
CA ASP A 379 -25.45 0.12 4.85
C ASP A 379 -25.12 1.53 5.38
N GLY A 380 -24.02 1.66 6.12
CA GLY A 380 -23.55 2.93 6.67
C GLY A 380 -22.36 3.55 5.93
N GLU A 381 -21.89 2.93 4.85
CA GLU A 381 -20.64 3.26 4.14
C GLU A 381 -19.42 3.46 5.07
N ARG A 382 -19.33 2.63 6.12
CA ARG A 382 -18.26 2.70 7.14
C ARG A 382 -17.14 1.75 6.79
N MET A 383 -16.01 2.27 6.34
CA MET A 383 -14.81 1.48 5.98
C MET A 383 -13.84 1.21 7.14
N TYR A 384 -14.35 1.18 8.38
CA TYR A 384 -13.61 0.88 9.60
C TYR A 384 -14.39 -0.14 10.45
N TYR A 385 -13.67 -0.97 11.22
CA TYR A 385 -14.25 -2.07 11.99
C TYR A 385 -13.28 -2.57 13.07
N SER A 386 -13.78 -3.40 13.99
CA SER A 386 -12.95 -4.17 14.91
C SER A 386 -13.20 -5.67 14.72
N PHE A 387 -12.22 -6.50 15.07
CA PHE A 387 -12.29 -7.95 14.91
C PHE A 387 -11.41 -8.67 15.94
N LYS A 388 -11.75 -9.93 16.22
CA LYS A 388 -10.96 -10.78 17.11
C LYS A 388 -9.73 -11.31 16.36
N VAL A 389 -8.54 -10.91 16.80
CA VAL A 389 -7.25 -11.39 16.26
C VAL A 389 -6.93 -12.76 16.84
N ALA A 390 -7.11 -12.91 18.16
CA ALA A 390 -6.92 -14.15 18.91
C ALA A 390 -7.73 -14.08 20.22
N GLU A 391 -7.64 -15.10 21.07
CA GLU A 391 -8.12 -14.97 22.44
C GLU A 391 -7.38 -13.83 23.15
N ASN A 392 -8.14 -12.92 23.76
CA ASN A 392 -7.64 -11.73 24.44
C ASN A 392 -6.76 -10.77 23.57
N VAL A 393 -6.94 -10.78 22.25
CA VAL A 393 -6.31 -9.82 21.33
C VAL A 393 -7.34 -9.25 20.37
N LEU A 394 -7.47 -7.92 20.36
CA LEU A 394 -8.39 -7.16 19.52
C LEU A 394 -7.63 -6.46 18.39
N GLY A 395 -8.15 -6.59 17.17
CA GLY A 395 -7.74 -5.78 16.02
C GLY A 395 -8.76 -4.67 15.77
N ILE A 396 -8.28 -3.46 15.46
CA ILE A 396 -9.12 -2.32 15.08
C ILE A 396 -8.58 -1.73 13.78
N SER A 397 -9.34 -1.82 12.69
CA SER A 397 -9.04 -1.20 11.40
C SER A 397 -9.71 0.16 11.31
N ILE A 398 -8.93 1.23 11.09
CA ILE A 398 -9.40 2.61 10.96
C ILE A 398 -9.20 3.14 9.53
N ASP A 399 -10.21 3.86 9.03
CA ASP A 399 -10.16 4.54 7.74
C ASP A 399 -9.62 5.96 7.95
N THR A 400 -8.44 6.19 7.37
CA THR A 400 -7.69 7.45 7.51
C THR A 400 -7.76 8.32 6.26
N THR A 401 -8.57 7.97 5.27
CA THR A 401 -8.62 8.66 3.97
C THR A 401 -9.36 9.99 4.03
N TYR A 402 -8.97 10.92 3.14
CA TYR A 402 -9.77 12.11 2.82
C TYR A 402 -10.69 11.81 1.65
N ARG A 403 -12.00 11.83 1.88
CA ARG A 403 -12.97 11.47 0.84
C ARG A 403 -13.01 12.48 -0.30
N SER A 404 -12.65 13.73 -0.04
CA SER A 404 -12.52 14.76 -1.09
C SER A 404 -11.27 14.64 -1.97
N GLY A 405 -10.30 13.80 -1.60
CA GLY A 405 -9.03 13.67 -2.31
C GLY A 405 -7.86 14.40 -1.62
N HIS A 406 -6.83 13.63 -1.27
CA HIS A 406 -5.44 14.04 -1.00
C HIS A 406 -4.62 12.77 -0.70
N TYR A 407 -3.29 12.84 -0.82
CA TYR A 407 -2.39 11.79 -0.30
C TYR A 407 -2.17 11.85 1.22
N GLU A 408 -2.71 12.84 1.92
CA GLU A 408 -2.57 12.92 3.39
C GLU A 408 -3.73 12.17 4.04
N GLY A 409 -3.57 11.79 5.31
CA GLY A 409 -4.62 11.13 6.07
C GLY A 409 -5.24 12.01 7.14
N SER A 410 -6.35 11.56 7.73
CA SER A 410 -6.96 12.16 8.93
C SER A 410 -8.08 11.26 9.46
N LEU A 411 -8.54 11.49 10.70
CA LEU A 411 -9.80 10.94 11.20
C LEU A 411 -10.88 12.01 11.30
N GLY A 412 -12.10 11.66 10.93
CA GLY A 412 -13.30 12.43 11.29
C GLY A 412 -13.65 12.25 12.77
N SER A 413 -14.25 13.26 13.37
CA SER A 413 -14.66 13.24 14.79
C SER A 413 -15.59 12.07 15.14
N ASP A 414 -16.46 11.62 14.24
CA ASP A 414 -17.33 10.47 14.49
C ASP A 414 -16.53 9.17 14.65
N GLN A 415 -15.57 8.94 13.75
CA GLN A 415 -14.70 7.78 13.82
C GLN A 415 -13.76 7.85 15.02
N LEU A 416 -13.22 9.04 15.36
CA LEU A 416 -12.37 9.21 16.54
C LEU A 416 -13.14 8.86 17.83
N ARG A 417 -14.39 9.32 17.97
CA ARG A 417 -15.25 8.95 19.10
C ARG A 417 -15.60 7.46 19.09
N TRP A 418 -15.82 6.86 17.93
CA TRP A 418 -16.04 5.42 17.81
C TRP A 418 -14.80 4.63 18.25
N LEU A 419 -13.61 5.06 17.85
CA LEU A 419 -12.35 4.47 18.26
C LEU A 419 -12.19 4.54 19.78
N GLU A 420 -12.41 5.71 20.39
CA GLU A 420 -12.37 5.88 21.84
C GLU A 420 -13.33 4.94 22.58
N ARG A 421 -14.59 4.82 22.12
CA ARG A 421 -15.57 3.91 22.72
C ARG A 421 -15.16 2.45 22.57
N THR A 422 -14.64 2.07 21.41
CA THR A 422 -14.17 0.70 21.13
C THR A 422 -13.00 0.35 22.02
N LEU A 423 -12.02 1.25 22.17
CA LEU A 423 -10.91 1.08 23.10
C LEU A 423 -11.40 0.94 24.54
N ALA A 424 -12.29 1.82 25.00
CA ALA A 424 -12.82 1.78 26.37
C ALA A 424 -13.63 0.52 26.70
N ALA A 425 -14.32 -0.05 25.72
CA ALA A 425 -15.08 -1.30 25.91
C ALA A 425 -14.18 -2.49 26.24
N HIS A 426 -12.94 -2.50 25.75
CA HIS A 426 -11.97 -3.59 25.91
C HIS A 426 -10.83 -3.27 26.89
N SER A 427 -10.92 -2.16 27.63
CA SER A 427 -9.86 -1.72 28.54
C SER A 427 -10.35 -1.67 29.98
N SER A 428 -9.81 -2.53 30.84
CA SER A 428 -10.18 -2.52 32.27
C SER A 428 -9.71 -1.24 32.99
N ARG A 429 -8.68 -0.61 32.42
CA ARG A 429 -8.09 0.65 32.86
C ARG A 429 -7.90 1.54 31.63
N SER A 430 -8.27 2.80 31.75
CA SER A 430 -7.96 3.82 30.76
C SER A 430 -7.75 5.16 31.46
N TYR A 431 -7.37 6.18 30.70
CA TYR A 431 -7.26 7.54 31.19
C TYR A 431 -8.26 8.43 30.47
N ASP A 432 -8.95 9.32 31.18
CA ASP A 432 -9.76 10.37 30.53
C ASP A 432 -8.88 11.45 29.89
N ALA A 433 -9.49 12.44 29.25
CA ALA A 433 -8.78 13.55 28.60
C ALA A 433 -7.96 14.40 29.60
N ASP A 434 -8.35 14.43 30.88
CA ASP A 434 -7.63 15.11 31.96
C ASP A 434 -6.53 14.22 32.59
N GLY A 435 -6.36 12.99 32.09
CA GLY A 435 -5.37 12.04 32.57
C GLY A 435 -5.75 11.34 33.88
N ARG A 436 -7.02 11.40 34.31
CA ARG A 436 -7.53 10.65 35.46
C ARG A 436 -7.78 9.20 35.07
N LEU A 437 -7.47 8.29 35.99
CA LEU A 437 -7.69 6.86 35.78
C LEU A 437 -9.19 6.55 35.79
N VAL A 438 -9.66 5.88 34.74
CA VAL A 438 -11.00 5.31 34.62
C VAL A 438 -10.88 3.79 34.70
N ARG A 439 -11.81 3.14 35.41
CA ARG A 439 -11.86 1.68 35.56
C ARG A 439 -13.14 1.13 34.96
N ASN A 440 -13.02 0.07 34.18
CA ASN A 440 -14.14 -0.67 33.61
C ASN A 440 -14.00 -2.15 34.01
N THR A 441 -14.63 -2.56 35.10
CA THR A 441 -14.50 -3.93 35.62
C THR A 441 -15.16 -5.00 34.74
N GLY A 442 -15.94 -4.60 33.73
CA GLY A 442 -16.57 -5.50 32.78
C GLY A 442 -15.79 -5.69 31.47
N ALA A 443 -14.67 -4.99 31.28
CA ALA A 443 -13.83 -5.16 30.09
C ALA A 443 -13.00 -6.46 30.17
N ASP A 444 -12.74 -7.05 29.01
CA ASP A 444 -11.88 -8.23 28.85
C ASP A 444 -10.38 -7.92 29.01
N ASP A 445 -9.99 -6.65 28.92
CA ASP A 445 -8.60 -6.19 28.99
C ASP A 445 -7.72 -6.77 27.88
N ALA A 446 -8.30 -6.93 26.69
CA ALA A 446 -7.61 -7.47 25.52
C ALA A 446 -6.41 -6.61 25.11
N HIS A 447 -5.34 -7.23 24.59
CA HIS A 447 -4.28 -6.49 23.92
C HIS A 447 -4.81 -5.93 22.60
N ILE A 448 -4.60 -4.63 22.36
CA ILE A 448 -5.18 -3.93 21.22
C ILE A 448 -4.09 -3.62 20.17
N LEU A 449 -4.38 -4.02 18.93
CA LEU A 449 -3.63 -3.70 17.72
C LEU A 449 -4.50 -2.79 16.84
N VAL A 450 -3.99 -1.61 16.50
CA VAL A 450 -4.67 -0.67 15.61
C VAL A 450 -4.03 -0.76 14.22
N PHE A 451 -4.83 -0.77 13.17
CA PHE A 451 -4.41 -0.85 11.77
C PHE A 451 -4.94 0.35 11.01
N SER A 452 -4.09 1.00 10.22
CA SER A 452 -4.48 2.10 9.32
C SER A 452 -3.65 2.07 8.06
N HIS A 453 -4.09 2.78 7.03
CA HIS A 453 -3.23 3.05 5.90
C HIS A 453 -2.18 4.12 6.22
N HIS A 454 -2.62 5.33 6.56
CA HIS A 454 -1.72 6.44 6.87
C HIS A 454 -1.02 6.25 8.22
N HIS A 455 0.24 6.68 8.29
CA HIS A 455 1.03 6.70 9.50
C HIS A 455 0.99 8.09 10.15
N SER A 456 1.38 8.21 11.42
CA SER A 456 1.11 9.41 12.20
C SER A 456 1.66 10.73 11.59
N PRO A 457 2.90 10.81 11.05
CA PRO A 457 3.37 11.99 10.33
C PRO A 457 2.59 12.39 9.07
N SER A 458 1.89 11.48 8.40
CA SER A 458 1.14 11.79 7.16
C SER A 458 -0.30 12.17 7.42
N MET A 459 -0.74 12.18 8.68
CA MET A 459 -2.08 12.59 9.07
C MET A 459 -2.13 14.07 9.47
N THR A 460 -3.07 14.84 8.90
CA THR A 460 -3.19 16.30 9.12
C THR A 460 -4.61 16.71 9.54
N ARG A 461 -4.81 18.02 9.79
CA ARG A 461 -6.12 18.63 10.08
C ARG A 461 -6.68 19.37 8.87
N ARG A 462 -6.28 19.01 7.66
CA ARG A 462 -6.85 19.58 6.45
C ARG A 462 -8.38 19.38 6.47
N PRO A 463 -9.18 20.41 6.14
CA PRO A 463 -10.62 20.24 5.97
C PRO A 463 -10.94 19.26 4.84
N ASP A 464 -11.90 18.36 5.08
CA ASP A 464 -12.39 17.43 4.05
C ASP A 464 -13.57 18.09 3.32
N ALA A 465 -13.43 18.35 2.02
CA ALA A 465 -14.49 19.01 1.25
C ALA A 465 -15.74 18.10 1.05
N ALA A 466 -15.61 16.79 1.29
CA ALA A 466 -16.73 15.86 1.30
C ALA A 466 -17.46 15.83 2.66
N ARG A 467 -16.86 16.38 3.72
CA ARG A 467 -17.41 16.44 5.09
C ARG A 467 -17.04 17.75 5.79
N THR A 468 -17.57 18.85 5.28
CA THR A 468 -17.19 20.21 5.72
C THR A 468 -17.63 20.57 7.14
N ASP A 469 -18.62 19.86 7.68
CA ASP A 469 -19.20 20.04 9.00
C ASP A 469 -18.53 19.17 10.08
N GLU A 470 -17.65 18.24 9.68
CA GLU A 470 -16.95 17.34 10.59
C GLU A 470 -15.49 17.78 10.81
N PRO A 471 -15.08 18.11 12.06
CA PRO A 471 -13.69 18.38 12.36
C PRO A 471 -12.77 17.21 12.02
N ARG A 472 -11.57 17.55 11.55
CA ARG A 472 -10.54 16.60 11.12
C ARG A 472 -9.41 16.56 12.14
N HIS A 473 -9.01 15.34 12.50
CA HIS A 473 -8.03 15.04 13.53
C HIS A 473 -6.75 14.49 12.92
N ASP A 474 -5.61 14.96 13.43
CA ASP A 474 -4.28 14.57 12.95
C ASP A 474 -3.69 13.36 13.69
N GLY A 475 -2.51 12.93 13.27
CA GLY A 475 -1.83 11.79 13.89
C GLY A 475 -1.45 12.04 15.36
N ALA A 476 -1.24 13.29 15.77
CA ALA A 476 -0.90 13.62 17.16
C ALA A 476 -2.09 13.41 18.09
N GLU A 477 -3.30 13.75 17.64
CA GLU A 477 -4.54 13.48 18.36
C GLU A 477 -4.82 11.98 18.46
N VAL A 478 -4.55 11.21 17.39
CA VAL A 478 -4.66 9.74 17.44
C VAL A 478 -3.66 9.16 18.43
N ILE A 479 -2.39 9.58 18.41
CA ILE A 479 -1.38 9.14 19.40
C ILE A 479 -1.84 9.48 20.83
N ALA A 480 -2.35 10.69 21.04
CA ALA A 480 -2.85 11.12 22.34
C ALA A 480 -4.03 10.24 22.82
N LEU A 481 -4.95 9.88 21.92
CA LEU A 481 -6.04 8.96 22.22
C LEU A 481 -5.51 7.56 22.55
N LEU A 482 -4.67 6.96 21.70
CA LEU A 482 -4.15 5.61 21.92
C LEU A 482 -3.35 5.50 23.21
N SER A 483 -2.55 6.51 23.54
CA SER A 483 -1.78 6.57 24.80
C SER A 483 -2.66 6.63 26.06
N ARG A 484 -3.97 6.87 25.95
CA ARG A 484 -4.90 6.79 27.10
C ARG A 484 -5.26 5.36 27.49
N PHE A 485 -4.94 4.35 26.68
CA PHE A 485 -5.35 2.96 26.88
C PHE A 485 -4.12 2.04 27.04
N PRO A 486 -3.79 1.60 28.27
CA PRO A 486 -2.56 0.85 28.56
C PRO A 486 -2.39 -0.51 27.88
N ASN A 487 -3.48 -1.08 27.38
CA ASN A 487 -3.53 -2.33 26.65
C ASN A 487 -3.39 -2.16 25.13
N VAL A 488 -3.28 -0.91 24.62
CA VAL A 488 -2.85 -0.65 23.24
C VAL A 488 -1.34 -0.89 23.14
N VAL A 489 -0.95 -1.91 22.38
CA VAL A 489 0.46 -2.31 22.27
C VAL A 489 1.10 -1.89 20.95
N ALA A 490 0.30 -1.77 19.88
CA ALA A 490 0.80 -1.31 18.59
C ALA A 490 -0.22 -0.64 17.68
N TRP A 491 0.29 0.25 16.82
CA TRP A 491 -0.37 0.83 15.66
C TRP A 491 0.42 0.45 14.40
N ILE A 492 -0.17 -0.33 13.49
CA ILE A 492 0.47 -0.96 12.34
C ILE A 492 -0.06 -0.31 11.06
N ASN A 493 0.82 0.16 10.18
CA ASN A 493 0.42 0.96 9.02
C ASN A 493 1.36 0.83 7.79
N GLY A 494 0.97 1.51 6.71
CA GLY A 494 1.59 1.50 5.39
C GLY A 494 1.92 2.92 4.90
N HIS A 495 1.55 3.24 3.65
CA HIS A 495 1.56 4.58 3.05
C HIS A 495 2.95 5.18 2.77
N SER A 496 3.90 5.04 3.70
CA SER A 496 5.21 5.69 3.55
C SER A 496 6.18 4.98 2.61
N HIS A 497 5.83 3.77 2.19
CA HIS A 497 6.67 2.88 1.39
C HIS A 497 8.02 2.54 2.05
N VAL A 498 8.17 2.79 3.35
CA VAL A 498 9.41 2.61 4.10
C VAL A 498 9.18 1.72 5.32
N ASN A 499 10.12 0.82 5.61
CA ASN A 499 10.16 0.15 6.90
C ASN A 499 10.63 1.14 7.97
N ARG A 500 9.75 1.45 8.92
CA ARG A 500 10.06 2.36 10.04
C ARG A 500 9.27 1.99 11.28
N ILE A 501 9.94 1.86 12.41
CA ILE A 501 9.34 1.55 13.70
C ILE A 501 9.57 2.71 14.66
N THR A 502 8.48 3.35 15.10
CA THR A 502 8.51 4.55 15.94
C THR A 502 8.02 4.22 17.36
N PRO A 503 8.82 4.46 18.41
CA PRO A 503 8.35 4.36 19.79
C PRO A 503 7.51 5.59 20.16
N HIS A 504 6.25 5.38 20.58
CA HIS A 504 5.44 6.42 21.20
C HIS A 504 5.54 6.31 22.72
N ALA A 505 6.60 6.90 23.28
CA ALA A 505 6.87 6.86 24.71
C ALA A 505 5.97 7.82 25.49
N HIS A 506 5.58 7.40 26.68
CA HIS A 506 4.85 8.22 27.64
C HIS A 506 5.55 8.19 29.01
N ALA A 507 5.40 9.26 29.81
CA ALA A 507 6.00 9.36 31.14
C ALA A 507 5.59 8.22 32.09
N LYS A 508 4.40 7.64 31.88
CA LYS A 508 3.97 6.36 32.43
C LYS A 508 4.24 5.26 31.39
N PRO A 509 5.19 4.34 31.60
CA PRO A 509 5.56 3.33 30.61
C PRO A 509 4.36 2.51 30.08
N ALA A 510 3.40 2.20 30.95
CA ALA A 510 2.16 1.50 30.61
C ALA A 510 1.28 2.22 29.56
N ARG A 511 1.53 3.50 29.27
CA ARG A 511 0.79 4.30 28.27
C ARG A 511 1.57 4.47 26.96
N SER A 512 2.65 3.71 26.79
CA SER A 512 3.49 3.74 25.60
C SER A 512 3.11 2.62 24.66
N PHE A 513 3.27 2.81 23.36
CA PHE A 513 3.00 1.80 22.35
C PHE A 513 3.93 1.96 21.14
N TRP A 514 4.00 0.94 20.29
CA TRP A 514 4.82 0.96 19.08
C TRP A 514 4.00 1.35 17.85
N GLU A 515 4.53 2.20 16.98
CA GLU A 515 4.01 2.38 15.61
C GLU A 515 4.92 1.65 14.62
N VAL A 516 4.34 0.77 13.79
CA VAL A 516 5.05 -0.12 12.86
C VAL A 516 4.61 0.17 11.44
N ASN A 517 5.46 0.88 10.69
CA ASN A 517 5.28 1.14 9.26
C ASN A 517 6.05 0.09 8.45
N THR A 518 5.38 -0.51 7.46
CA THR A 518 6.00 -1.49 6.54
C THR A 518 6.21 -0.87 5.16
N ALA A 519 7.27 -1.29 4.46
CA ALA A 519 7.51 -0.81 3.10
C ALA A 519 6.51 -1.38 2.10
N SER A 520 6.30 -0.67 0.99
CA SER A 520 5.30 -1.06 0.00
C SER A 520 5.70 -2.31 -0.78
N HIS A 521 4.71 -2.93 -1.42
CA HIS A 521 4.92 -3.99 -2.40
C HIS A 521 5.05 -3.46 -3.83
N VAL A 522 4.83 -2.17 -4.08
CA VAL A 522 5.03 -1.54 -5.40
C VAL A 522 6.46 -1.08 -5.65
N ASP A 523 7.12 -0.58 -4.60
CA ASP A 523 8.50 -0.11 -4.65
C ASP A 523 9.45 -1.04 -3.90
N TYR A 524 10.71 -1.07 -4.34
CA TYR A 524 11.74 -1.75 -3.59
C TYR A 524 11.72 -1.26 -2.12
N PRO A 525 11.74 -2.15 -1.12
CA PRO A 525 12.17 -3.56 -1.19
C PRO A 525 11.10 -4.65 -1.37
N HIS A 526 9.81 -4.30 -1.57
CA HIS A 526 8.71 -5.29 -1.68
C HIS A 526 8.57 -6.20 -0.44
N HIS A 527 8.63 -5.62 0.76
CA HIS A 527 8.56 -6.39 2.01
C HIS A 527 7.14 -6.52 2.56
N ALA A 528 6.75 -7.74 2.92
CA ALA A 528 5.68 -8.00 3.87
C ALA A 528 6.27 -8.13 5.28
N ARG A 529 5.42 -8.16 6.31
CA ARG A 529 5.85 -8.29 7.70
C ARG A 529 5.05 -9.36 8.44
N LEU A 530 5.75 -10.37 8.96
CA LEU A 530 5.22 -11.36 9.88
C LEU A 530 5.31 -10.83 11.31
N ILE A 531 4.16 -10.72 11.97
CA ILE A 531 4.03 -10.15 13.31
C ILE A 531 3.64 -11.27 14.29
N GLU A 532 4.41 -11.40 15.37
CA GLU A 532 4.11 -12.34 16.46
C GLU A 532 4.01 -11.56 17.78
N LEU A 533 2.87 -11.67 18.46
CA LEU A 533 2.60 -11.04 19.75
C LEU A 533 2.80 -12.06 20.87
N THR A 534 3.54 -11.72 21.93
CA THR A 534 3.77 -12.61 23.07
C THR A 534 3.64 -11.87 24.40
N ASP A 535 2.99 -12.48 25.38
CA ASP A 535 3.13 -12.07 26.79
C ASP A 535 4.45 -12.66 27.33
N ASN A 536 5.32 -11.82 27.89
CA ASN A 536 6.61 -12.25 28.41
C ASN A 536 6.54 -12.80 29.85
N GLY A 537 5.38 -12.79 30.51
CA GLY A 537 5.19 -13.27 31.88
C GLY A 537 5.94 -12.47 32.94
N ASP A 538 6.37 -11.25 32.60
CA ASP A 538 7.10 -10.33 33.48
C ASP A 538 6.51 -8.91 33.48
N GLY A 539 5.24 -8.79 33.10
CA GLY A 539 4.56 -7.51 32.94
C GLY A 539 4.97 -6.75 31.68
N THR A 540 5.64 -7.41 30.73
CA THR A 540 5.91 -6.86 29.39
C THR A 540 5.31 -7.74 28.29
N VAL A 541 5.08 -7.12 27.13
CA VAL A 541 4.65 -7.77 25.90
C VAL A 541 5.73 -7.53 24.84
N SER A 542 5.97 -8.53 23.99
CA SER A 542 6.85 -8.41 22.83
C SER A 542 6.06 -8.51 21.52
N LEU A 543 6.33 -7.61 20.59
CA LEU A 543 5.95 -7.74 19.18
C LEU A 543 7.20 -8.08 18.36
N PHE A 544 7.24 -9.28 17.78
CA PHE A 544 8.24 -9.63 16.78
C PHE A 544 7.77 -9.17 15.41
N THR A 545 8.63 -8.54 14.62
CA THR A 545 8.28 -7.89 13.35
C THR A 545 9.14 -8.39 12.19
N THR A 546 9.19 -9.70 11.97
CA THR A 546 10.09 -10.31 10.98
C THR A 546 9.65 -9.98 9.56
N LEU A 547 10.56 -9.47 8.71
CA LEU A 547 10.26 -9.16 7.32
C LEU A 547 10.24 -10.42 6.45
N VAL A 548 9.38 -10.40 5.45
CA VAL A 548 9.14 -11.48 4.48
C VAL A 548 9.24 -10.90 3.06
N GLU A 549 9.97 -11.58 2.18
CA GLU A 549 10.06 -11.27 0.76
C GLU A 549 9.22 -12.27 -0.05
N SER A 550 8.81 -11.95 -1.27
CA SER A 550 8.02 -12.88 -2.09
C SER A 550 8.78 -14.18 -2.41
N ALA A 551 8.05 -15.22 -2.80
CA ALA A 551 8.62 -16.54 -3.15
C ALA A 551 9.47 -16.52 -4.43
N ALA A 552 9.51 -15.38 -5.14
CA ALA A 552 10.28 -15.22 -6.36
C ALA A 552 11.78 -15.31 -6.08
N PRO A 553 12.56 -16.01 -6.93
CA PRO A 553 14.01 -15.98 -6.88
C PRO A 553 14.56 -14.54 -6.85
N HIS A 554 15.59 -14.29 -6.03
CA HIS A 554 16.22 -12.97 -5.97
C HIS A 554 16.79 -12.54 -7.31
N ARG A 555 17.42 -13.47 -8.04
CA ARG A 555 18.06 -13.18 -9.31
C ARG A 555 17.19 -13.67 -10.47
N THR A 556 16.95 -12.81 -11.44
CA THR A 556 16.28 -13.22 -12.69
C THR A 556 17.22 -14.06 -13.56
N ALA A 557 16.65 -14.75 -14.56
CA ALA A 557 17.43 -15.52 -15.54
C ALA A 557 18.52 -14.65 -16.20
N ARG A 558 19.65 -15.28 -16.55
CA ARG A 558 20.84 -14.57 -17.06
C ARG A 558 20.52 -13.70 -18.28
N ASP A 559 19.66 -14.20 -19.15
CA ASP A 559 19.34 -13.57 -20.43
C ASP A 559 17.90 -12.99 -20.46
N PHE A 560 17.25 -12.90 -19.29
CA PHE A 560 15.88 -12.39 -19.11
C PHE A 560 14.81 -13.12 -19.94
N ASP A 561 15.05 -14.39 -20.24
CA ASP A 561 14.22 -15.26 -21.07
C ASP A 561 13.16 -16.05 -20.28
N ASP A 562 13.29 -16.15 -18.96
CA ASP A 562 12.23 -16.66 -18.09
C ASP A 562 11.09 -15.65 -17.95
N LEU A 563 10.13 -15.76 -18.87
CA LEU A 563 8.87 -15.02 -18.84
C LEU A 563 7.71 -15.85 -18.25
N SER A 564 8.00 -16.86 -17.43
CA SER A 564 6.99 -17.55 -16.63
C SER A 564 6.45 -16.65 -15.51
N ALA A 565 5.37 -17.04 -14.84
CA ALA A 565 4.87 -16.27 -13.69
C ALA A 565 5.90 -16.12 -12.56
N VAL A 566 6.82 -17.08 -12.38
CA VAL A 566 7.93 -16.95 -11.41
C VAL A 566 8.95 -15.94 -11.92
N GLY A 567 9.37 -16.05 -13.17
CA GLY A 567 10.34 -15.14 -13.78
C GLY A 567 9.85 -13.69 -13.82
N LEU A 568 8.56 -13.46 -14.10
CA LEU A 568 7.93 -12.14 -14.03
C LEU A 568 7.94 -11.57 -12.60
N ALA A 569 7.70 -12.38 -11.57
CA ALA A 569 7.78 -11.92 -10.18
C ALA A 569 9.22 -11.58 -9.75
N SER A 570 10.24 -12.29 -10.27
CA SER A 570 11.64 -11.90 -10.09
C SER A 570 11.98 -10.61 -10.84
N LEU A 571 11.49 -10.44 -12.07
CA LEU A 571 11.65 -9.22 -12.85
C LEU A 571 11.02 -8.01 -12.16
N TYR A 572 9.84 -8.19 -11.56
CA TYR A 572 9.15 -7.16 -10.80
C TYR A 572 10.07 -6.55 -9.72
N ARG A 573 10.70 -7.41 -8.92
CA ARG A 573 11.64 -7.00 -7.85
C ARG A 573 12.90 -6.35 -8.42
N GLU A 574 13.53 -6.97 -9.41
CA GLU A 574 14.82 -6.49 -9.95
C GLU A 574 14.67 -5.18 -10.74
N VAL A 575 13.57 -4.99 -11.47
CA VAL A 575 13.28 -3.74 -12.17
C VAL A 575 12.88 -2.64 -11.17
N ALA A 576 12.08 -2.95 -10.14
CA ALA A 576 11.75 -1.99 -9.08
C ALA A 576 12.99 -1.44 -8.39
N TYR A 577 13.96 -2.31 -8.11
CA TYR A 577 15.23 -1.89 -7.56
C TYR A 577 15.95 -0.86 -8.45
N ASN A 578 15.91 -1.06 -9.77
CA ASN A 578 16.56 -0.17 -10.74
C ASN A 578 15.67 1.01 -11.16
N ALA A 579 14.59 1.30 -10.41
CA ALA A 579 13.64 2.35 -10.77
C ALA A 579 14.34 3.72 -10.89
N PRO A 580 14.07 4.48 -11.96
CA PRO A 580 14.84 5.68 -12.25
C PRO A 580 14.32 6.82 -11.38
N GLY A 581 15.14 7.40 -10.49
CA GLY A 581 14.58 8.41 -9.57
C GLY A 581 15.53 9.23 -8.71
N LEU A 582 16.79 8.82 -8.49
CA LEU A 582 17.67 9.50 -7.53
C LEU A 582 19.16 9.43 -7.93
N ALA A 583 19.47 9.21 -9.21
CA ALA A 583 20.84 9.09 -9.70
C ALA A 583 21.67 10.39 -9.58
N GLU A 584 21.03 11.57 -9.53
CA GLU A 584 21.76 12.85 -9.48
C GLU A 584 22.40 13.18 -8.12
N SER A 585 22.16 12.40 -7.05
CA SER A 585 22.76 12.66 -5.72
C SER A 585 23.37 11.44 -5.01
N MET A 586 23.68 10.35 -5.72
CA MET A 586 24.06 9.08 -5.10
C MET A 586 25.52 8.97 -4.63
N LYS A 587 25.73 9.01 -3.30
CA LYS A 587 26.86 8.34 -2.61
C LYS A 587 26.40 7.09 -1.81
N GLY A 588 25.14 6.68 -1.91
CA GLY A 588 24.57 5.49 -1.24
C GLY A 588 23.45 4.85 -2.08
N GLY A 589 23.19 3.56 -1.88
CA GLY A 589 22.21 2.79 -2.65
C GLY A 589 20.81 3.40 -2.55
N VAL A 590 20.27 3.84 -3.68
CA VAL A 590 18.92 4.41 -3.77
C VAL A 590 17.89 3.35 -3.41
N GLN A 591 16.91 3.76 -2.58
CA GLN A 591 15.87 2.92 -1.98
C GLN A 591 16.34 1.85 -0.98
N GLU A 592 17.65 1.60 -0.78
CA GLU A 592 18.11 0.78 0.35
C GLU A 592 17.67 1.37 1.71
N GLY A 593 17.58 2.70 1.80
CA GLY A 593 17.02 3.38 2.96
C GLY A 593 15.54 3.07 3.22
N TRP A 594 14.79 2.60 2.22
CA TRP A 594 13.37 2.23 2.36
C TRP A 594 13.22 0.85 3.01
N ALA A 595 14.27 0.02 2.96
CA ALA A 595 14.36 -1.17 3.80
C ALA A 595 14.50 -0.86 5.30
N GLY A 596 14.68 0.42 5.68
CA GLY A 596 14.82 0.84 7.07
C GLY A 596 16.17 0.48 7.69
N GLY A 597 16.40 0.90 8.93
CA GLY A 597 17.58 0.52 9.72
C GLY A 597 17.43 -0.87 10.36
N PRO A 598 18.46 -1.39 11.04
CA PRO A 598 18.39 -2.69 11.72
C PRO A 598 17.20 -2.82 12.69
N GLY A 599 16.86 -1.76 13.42
CA GLY A 599 15.73 -1.73 14.34
C GLY A 599 14.34 -1.58 13.69
N ASP A 600 14.28 -1.34 12.38
CA ASP A 600 13.03 -1.25 11.60
C ASP A 600 12.72 -2.55 10.84
N ARG A 601 13.72 -3.44 10.74
CA ARG A 601 13.66 -4.71 9.99
C ARG A 601 13.14 -5.83 10.90
N ASN A 602 13.95 -6.86 11.14
CA ASN A 602 13.65 -7.94 12.06
C ASN A 602 13.87 -7.45 13.49
N ALA A 603 12.80 -7.10 14.20
CA ALA A 603 12.91 -6.59 15.56
C ALA A 603 12.02 -7.36 16.55
N GLU A 604 12.44 -7.37 17.81
CA GLU A 604 11.60 -7.63 18.97
C GLU A 604 11.32 -6.29 19.65
N LEU A 605 10.07 -5.86 19.66
CA LEU A 605 9.63 -4.60 20.22
C LEU A 605 9.03 -4.84 21.61
N VAL A 606 9.72 -4.41 22.66
CA VAL A 606 9.27 -4.64 24.04
C VAL A 606 8.45 -3.44 24.51
N VAL A 607 7.27 -3.70 25.09
CA VAL A 607 6.37 -2.69 25.66
C VAL A 607 5.80 -3.19 26.99
N ALA A 608 5.39 -2.28 27.87
CA ALA A 608 4.73 -2.67 29.12
C ALA A 608 3.40 -3.41 28.81
N GLY A 609 3.15 -4.49 29.54
CA GLY A 609 1.91 -5.24 29.47
C GLY A 609 0.79 -4.49 30.20
N GLY A 610 -0.36 -4.40 29.55
CA GLY A 610 -1.54 -3.71 30.08
C GLY A 610 -2.25 -4.45 31.22
N SER A 611 -1.80 -5.63 31.66
CA SER A 611 -2.51 -6.44 32.65
C SER A 611 -2.21 -6.02 34.10
N ALA A 612 -3.12 -6.39 35.01
CA ALA A 612 -3.18 -5.91 36.39
C ALA A 612 -2.23 -6.61 37.40
N THR A 613 -1.30 -7.45 36.96
CA THR A 613 -0.33 -8.10 37.87
C THR A 613 0.93 -7.26 38.02
N ALA A 614 0.79 -6.08 38.64
CA ALA A 614 1.85 -5.36 39.35
C ALA A 614 1.24 -4.58 40.52
#